data_AF-D7G733-F1
#
_entry.id   AF-D7G733-F1
#
_cell.length_a   1.000
_cell.length_b   1.000
_cell.length_c   1.000
_cell.angle_alpha   90.00
_cell.angle_beta   90.00
_cell.angle_gamma   90.00
#
_symmetry.space_group_name_H-M   'P 1'
#
loop_
_entity.id
_entity.type
_entity.pdbx_description
1 polymer ?
#
loop_
_entity_poly.entity_id
_entity_poly.type
_entity_poly.pdbx_seq_one_letter_code
_entity_poly.pdbx_strand_id
1 'polypeptide(L)'
;MATPAQQVEAAKSATGLAIDGTRALFGGTRQQGLRAGTSRFLQQGWFVGWKAVMTIYCIVWAAWWDRGEDLDIRIYLATWTHMLATAYFVISLISSLLCMAYLSREKPAPVEEGKPKRPPPVKGTRSPVPCYFRWLQHISWVLTCISSMVVLSVFWMTIYESDVPVTSVYVSSTILALLMLLDQFLIATEMKFKYAWLGLYFFVVYIFYNVIYYYEHNVEDRVTFEVFDWDERPGRACLWVFLILAFGVPGFTALHVFVYRLRERMYTSYKHNLEVIEEEEPAPKTEKEEKKEAKEKEKEEKKEAKEKEKEKKKEKKEKKDPPPAVVDAPPLLAPAALGAGAAGAAALADGAATPDQGGACGFGGG
;
A
#
# COMPACT_ATOMS: atom_id res chain seq x y z
N MET A 1 -7.39 -22.62 -30.58
CA MET A 1 -8.09 -21.55 -29.85
C MET A 1 -8.45 -22.10 -28.49
N ALA A 2 -8.01 -21.47 -27.40
CA ALA A 2 -8.38 -21.88 -26.05
C ALA A 2 -9.87 -21.58 -25.83
N THR A 3 -10.59 -22.49 -25.17
CA THR A 3 -12.00 -22.25 -24.81
C THR A 3 -12.09 -21.17 -23.73
N PRO A 4 -13.22 -20.44 -23.61
CA PRO A 4 -13.42 -19.45 -22.57
C PRO A 4 -13.15 -20.00 -21.15
N ALA A 5 -13.46 -21.28 -20.90
CA ALA A 5 -13.15 -21.95 -19.64
C ALA A 5 -11.64 -22.09 -19.38
N GLN A 6 -10.85 -22.43 -20.40
CA GLN A 6 -9.39 -22.52 -20.29
C GLN A 6 -8.73 -21.16 -20.06
N GLN A 7 -9.32 -20.08 -20.58
CA GLN A 7 -8.82 -18.72 -20.32
C GLN A 7 -9.11 -18.28 -18.88
N VAL A 8 -10.27 -18.64 -18.32
CA VAL A 8 -10.60 -18.37 -16.91
C VAL A 8 -9.72 -19.19 -15.97
N GLU A 9 -9.42 -20.44 -16.31
CA GLU A 9 -8.56 -21.31 -15.50
C GLU A 9 -7.09 -20.89 -15.56
N ALA A 10 -6.60 -20.45 -16.73
CA ALA A 10 -5.28 -19.86 -16.87
C ALA A 10 -5.16 -18.52 -16.12
N ALA A 11 -6.19 -17.69 -16.15
CA ALA A 11 -6.25 -16.45 -15.37
C ALA A 11 -6.23 -16.74 -13.87
N LYS A 12 -7.02 -17.71 -13.40
CA LYS A 12 -7.05 -18.16 -11.99
C LYS A 12 -5.73 -18.78 -11.53
N SER A 13 -5.06 -19.54 -12.39
CA SER A 13 -3.73 -20.12 -12.09
C SER A 13 -2.65 -19.04 -11.98
N ALA A 14 -2.68 -18.04 -12.88
CA ALA A 14 -1.76 -16.91 -12.84
C ALA A 14 -1.99 -16.00 -11.62
N THR A 15 -3.25 -15.73 -11.25
CA THR A 15 -3.56 -14.99 -10.02
C THR A 15 -3.34 -15.81 -8.76
N GLY A 16 -3.66 -17.11 -8.76
CA GLY A 16 -3.44 -18.02 -7.62
C GLY A 16 -1.98 -18.15 -7.23
N LEU A 17 -1.07 -18.28 -8.20
CA LEU A 17 0.39 -18.29 -7.92
C LEU A 17 0.90 -16.95 -7.37
N ALA A 18 0.31 -15.83 -7.80
CA ALA A 18 0.64 -14.51 -7.28
C ALA A 18 0.09 -14.29 -5.85
N ILE A 19 -1.09 -14.86 -5.56
CA ILE A 19 -1.81 -14.75 -4.28
C ILE A 19 -1.19 -15.66 -3.21
N ASP A 20 -0.85 -16.92 -3.52
CA ASP A 20 -0.26 -17.82 -2.51
C ASP A 20 1.19 -17.43 -2.14
N GLY A 21 1.95 -16.89 -3.10
CA GLY A 21 3.26 -16.29 -2.82
C GLY A 21 3.18 -15.03 -1.96
N THR A 22 2.07 -14.27 -2.03
CA THR A 22 1.82 -13.12 -1.14
C THR A 22 1.26 -13.56 0.21
N ARG A 23 0.43 -14.60 0.27
CA ARG A 23 -0.14 -15.15 1.54
C ARG A 23 0.94 -15.67 2.49
N ALA A 24 1.99 -16.30 1.97
CA ALA A 24 3.12 -16.79 2.77
C ALA A 24 4.02 -15.67 3.34
N LEU A 25 4.04 -14.49 2.72
CA LEU A 25 4.83 -13.33 3.16
C LEU A 25 4.01 -12.30 3.96
N PHE A 26 2.69 -12.27 3.79
CA PHE A 26 1.78 -11.30 4.43
C PHE A 26 0.83 -11.93 5.48
N GLY A 27 0.90 -13.24 5.70
CA GLY A 27 0.08 -13.97 6.66
C GLY A 27 0.35 -13.60 8.12
N GLY A 28 -0.30 -12.55 8.61
CA GLY A 28 -0.68 -12.42 10.03
C GLY A 28 0.33 -11.80 11.00
N THR A 29 1.36 -11.09 10.55
CA THR A 29 2.21 -10.31 11.47
C THR A 29 1.59 -8.93 11.72
N ARG A 30 1.07 -8.73 12.93
CA ARG A 30 0.62 -7.42 13.47
C ARG A 30 1.57 -6.29 13.04
N GLN A 31 1.02 -5.34 12.30
CA GLN A 31 1.64 -4.24 11.54
C GLN A 31 2.42 -3.15 12.32
N GLN A 32 2.93 -3.38 13.53
CA GLN A 32 3.46 -2.28 14.35
C GLN A 32 4.97 -2.01 14.23
N GLY A 33 5.79 -2.92 13.69
CA GLY A 33 7.26 -2.83 13.81
C GLY A 33 8.06 -2.35 12.58
N LEU A 34 7.52 -2.45 11.37
CA LEU A 34 8.31 -2.41 10.12
C LEU A 34 7.73 -1.43 9.10
N ARG A 35 7.95 -0.13 9.33
CA ARG A 35 7.40 0.94 8.47
C ARG A 35 8.43 1.70 7.63
N ALA A 36 9.71 1.52 7.92
CA ALA A 36 10.79 2.14 7.17
C ALA A 36 11.40 1.09 6.23
N GLY A 37 11.47 1.41 4.94
CA GLY A 37 12.04 0.49 3.94
C GLY A 37 11.11 -0.61 3.46
N THR A 38 9.79 -0.50 3.69
CA THR A 38 8.78 -1.42 3.19
C THR A 38 7.74 -0.70 2.32
N SER A 39 7.14 -1.46 1.39
CA SER A 39 5.97 -1.02 0.63
C SER A 39 4.71 -1.71 1.13
N ARG A 40 3.56 -1.07 0.92
CA ARG A 40 2.25 -1.69 1.12
C ARG A 40 1.67 -2.32 -0.14
N PHE A 41 2.13 -1.90 -1.33
CA PHE A 41 1.63 -2.41 -2.62
C PHE A 41 2.59 -3.41 -3.26
N LEU A 42 3.90 -3.15 -3.18
CA LEU A 42 4.90 -3.98 -3.83
C LEU A 42 5.45 -5.03 -2.86
N GLN A 43 5.71 -6.23 -3.38
CA GLN A 43 6.55 -7.18 -2.65
C GLN A 43 7.92 -6.56 -2.37
N GLN A 44 8.54 -6.94 -1.26
CA GLN A 44 9.79 -6.32 -0.79
C GLN A 44 10.91 -6.33 -1.86
N GLY A 45 10.99 -7.39 -2.67
CA GLY A 45 11.92 -7.47 -3.81
C GLY A 45 11.73 -6.35 -4.83
N TRP A 46 10.49 -6.21 -5.33
CA TRP A 46 10.13 -5.16 -6.28
C TRP A 46 10.30 -3.75 -5.70
N PHE A 47 10.00 -3.57 -4.41
CA PHE A 47 10.22 -2.29 -3.75
C PHE A 47 11.70 -1.91 -3.64
N VAL A 48 12.58 -2.85 -3.30
CA VAL A 48 14.04 -2.63 -3.32
C VAL A 48 14.50 -2.29 -4.74
N GLY A 49 14.01 -3.01 -5.75
CA GLY A 49 14.30 -2.72 -7.15
C GLY A 49 13.90 -1.30 -7.55
N TRP A 50 12.69 -0.87 -7.20
CA TRP A 50 12.22 0.52 -7.41
C TRP A 50 13.17 1.53 -6.76
N LYS A 51 13.53 1.36 -5.48
CA LYS A 51 14.45 2.26 -4.78
C LYS A 51 15.83 2.30 -5.41
N ALA A 52 16.33 1.17 -5.92
CA ALA A 52 17.61 1.10 -6.61
C ALA A 52 17.60 1.89 -7.92
N VAL A 53 16.57 1.70 -8.75
CA VAL A 53 16.41 2.46 -10.01
C VAL A 53 16.32 3.96 -9.75
N MET A 54 15.52 4.39 -8.78
CA MET A 54 15.40 5.80 -8.40
C MET A 54 16.71 6.39 -7.87
N THR A 55 17.44 5.61 -7.06
CA THR A 55 18.76 6.02 -6.54
C THR A 55 19.75 6.23 -7.67
N ILE A 56 19.83 5.28 -8.60
CA ILE A 56 20.72 5.38 -9.78
C ILE A 56 20.33 6.59 -10.62
N TYR A 57 19.04 6.78 -10.91
CA TYR A 57 18.55 7.96 -11.64
C TYR A 57 18.99 9.27 -10.97
N CYS A 58 18.79 9.39 -9.66
CA CYS A 58 19.14 10.61 -8.92
C CYS A 58 20.66 10.87 -8.92
N ILE A 59 21.47 9.82 -8.73
CA ILE A 59 22.94 9.91 -8.75
C ILE A 59 23.46 10.27 -10.14
N VAL A 60 22.97 9.60 -11.18
CA VAL A 60 23.37 9.90 -12.58
C VAL A 60 23.04 11.34 -12.91
N TRP A 61 21.85 11.81 -12.52
CA TRP A 61 21.47 13.20 -12.75
C TRP A 61 22.33 14.18 -11.96
N ALA A 62 22.61 13.90 -10.67
CA ALA A 62 23.49 14.73 -9.85
C ALA A 62 24.93 14.78 -10.39
N ALA A 63 25.43 13.68 -10.96
CA ALA A 63 26.76 13.60 -11.57
C ALA A 63 26.82 14.25 -12.96
N TRP A 64 25.74 14.17 -13.74
CA TRP A 64 25.62 14.90 -15.00
C TRP A 64 25.63 16.41 -14.71
N TRP A 65 24.85 16.82 -13.72
CA TRP A 65 24.71 18.20 -13.30
C TRP A 65 26.06 18.90 -13.06
N ASP A 66 26.94 18.24 -12.33
CA ASP A 66 28.25 18.77 -11.94
C ASP A 66 29.20 19.03 -13.13
N ARG A 67 28.85 18.56 -14.33
CA ARG A 67 29.63 18.80 -15.56
C ARG A 67 29.17 20.03 -16.35
N GLY A 68 28.02 20.62 -16.02
CA GLY A 68 27.65 21.93 -16.55
C GLY A 68 28.44 23.00 -15.81
N GLU A 69 29.19 23.84 -16.52
CA GLU A 69 30.14 24.81 -15.94
C GLU A 69 29.48 25.95 -15.12
N ASP A 70 28.14 26.01 -15.08
CA ASP A 70 27.42 27.07 -14.36
C ASP A 70 27.17 26.69 -12.89
N LEU A 71 28.09 27.13 -12.02
CA LEU A 71 27.97 27.02 -10.55
C LEU A 71 26.67 27.63 -10.01
N ASP A 72 26.10 28.62 -10.71
CA ASP A 72 24.85 29.30 -10.35
C ASP A 72 23.67 28.35 -10.21
N ILE A 73 23.71 27.19 -10.86
CA ILE A 73 22.55 26.31 -10.81
C ILE A 73 22.39 25.62 -9.44
N ARG A 74 23.39 25.70 -8.57
CA ARG A 74 23.32 25.23 -7.17
C ARG A 74 22.40 26.07 -6.28
N ILE A 75 22.01 27.28 -6.72
CA ILE A 75 21.12 28.17 -5.95
C ILE A 75 19.65 27.77 -6.08
N TYR A 76 19.28 27.15 -7.19
CA TYR A 76 17.87 26.88 -7.46
C TYR A 76 17.31 25.88 -6.46
N LEU A 77 16.10 26.17 -5.97
CA LEU A 77 15.33 25.30 -5.10
C LEU A 77 15.16 23.89 -5.70
N ALA A 78 15.10 23.81 -7.03
CA ALA A 78 15.10 22.58 -7.81
C ALA A 78 16.31 21.70 -7.49
N THR A 79 17.52 22.29 -7.48
CA THR A 79 18.77 21.58 -7.23
C THR A 79 18.85 21.09 -5.78
N TRP A 80 18.47 21.93 -4.82
CA TRP A 80 18.36 21.53 -3.40
C TRP A 80 17.36 20.38 -3.22
N THR A 81 16.23 20.45 -3.90
CA THR A 81 15.21 19.39 -3.90
C THR A 81 15.76 18.09 -4.49
N HIS A 82 16.54 18.16 -5.58
CA HIS A 82 17.16 17.00 -6.20
C HIS A 82 18.23 16.37 -5.29
N MET A 83 19.06 17.17 -4.63
CA MET A 83 20.03 16.68 -3.64
C MET A 83 19.34 15.99 -2.46
N LEU A 84 18.26 16.60 -1.93
CA LEU A 84 17.46 15.99 -0.87
C LEU A 84 16.83 14.68 -1.33
N ALA A 85 16.29 14.63 -2.55
CA ALA A 85 15.72 13.41 -3.11
C ALA A 85 16.78 12.32 -3.27
N THR A 86 17.97 12.67 -3.73
CA THR A 86 19.10 11.76 -3.86
C THR A 86 19.46 11.16 -2.50
N ALA A 87 19.64 12.01 -1.48
CA ALA A 87 19.91 11.56 -0.12
C ALA A 87 18.79 10.66 0.41
N TYR A 88 17.53 11.04 0.19
CA TYR A 88 16.37 10.25 0.57
C TYR A 88 16.37 8.86 -0.09
N PHE A 89 16.57 8.76 -1.41
CA PHE A 89 16.54 7.49 -2.11
C PHE A 89 17.70 6.57 -1.70
N VAL A 90 18.90 7.11 -1.49
CA VAL A 90 20.04 6.36 -0.95
C VAL A 90 19.72 5.80 0.44
N ILE A 91 19.26 6.66 1.36
CA ILE A 91 18.89 6.23 2.72
C ILE A 91 17.77 5.19 2.65
N SER A 92 16.74 5.44 1.85
CA SER A 92 15.62 4.52 1.70
C SER A 92 16.05 3.18 1.10
N LEU A 93 16.98 3.15 0.15
CA LEU A 93 17.50 1.92 -0.44
C LEU A 93 18.25 1.08 0.60
N ILE A 94 19.15 1.72 1.37
CA ILE A 94 19.88 1.06 2.45
C ILE A 94 18.89 0.49 3.49
N SER A 95 17.87 1.25 3.89
CA SER A 95 16.83 0.78 4.82
C SER A 95 16.12 -0.45 4.28
N SER A 96 15.72 -0.44 3.00
CA SER A 96 15.02 -1.54 2.36
C SER A 96 15.89 -2.79 2.23
N LEU A 97 17.20 -2.63 1.95
CA LEU A 97 18.18 -3.72 1.91
C LEU A 97 18.41 -4.33 3.29
N LEU A 98 18.57 -3.51 4.33
CA LEU A 98 18.69 -3.99 5.72
C LEU A 98 17.44 -4.76 6.15
N CYS A 99 16.26 -4.24 5.81
CA CYS A 99 14.99 -4.91 6.07
C CYS A 99 14.91 -6.25 5.33
N MET A 100 15.27 -6.30 4.05
CA MET A 100 15.29 -7.54 3.27
C MET A 100 16.28 -8.56 3.85
N ALA A 101 17.51 -8.14 4.15
CA ALA A 101 18.53 -9.01 4.73
C ALA A 101 18.11 -9.58 6.09
N TYR A 102 17.38 -8.80 6.90
CA TYR A 102 16.79 -9.29 8.14
C TYR A 102 15.70 -10.33 7.89
N LEU A 103 14.75 -10.06 6.99
CA LEU A 103 13.67 -10.99 6.65
C LEU A 103 14.21 -12.30 6.04
N SER A 104 15.30 -12.25 5.26
CA SER A 104 15.94 -13.45 4.73
C SER A 104 16.65 -14.31 5.78
N ARG A 105 17.04 -13.72 6.93
CA ARG A 105 17.68 -14.43 8.04
C ARG A 105 16.68 -15.08 8.98
N GLU A 106 15.48 -14.51 9.10
CA GLU A 106 14.36 -15.16 9.79
C GLU A 106 13.90 -16.36 8.97
N LYS A 107 14.60 -17.50 9.13
CA LYS A 107 14.11 -18.77 8.59
C LYS A 107 12.74 -19.03 9.20
N PRO A 108 11.72 -19.40 8.40
CA PRO A 108 10.43 -19.79 8.96
C PRO A 108 10.70 -20.93 9.94
N ALA A 109 10.30 -20.75 11.20
CA ALA A 109 10.38 -21.82 12.18
C ALA A 109 9.63 -23.03 11.61
N PRO A 110 10.20 -24.24 11.67
CA PRO A 110 9.52 -25.42 11.16
C PRO A 110 8.14 -25.48 11.80
N VAL A 111 7.11 -25.48 10.97
CA VAL A 111 5.73 -25.55 11.41
C VAL A 111 5.55 -26.93 12.01
N GLU A 112 5.48 -27.04 13.35
CA GLU A 112 5.12 -28.30 13.99
C GLU A 112 3.69 -28.65 13.57
N GLU A 113 3.56 -29.62 12.66
CA GLU A 113 2.28 -30.19 12.26
C GLU A 113 1.56 -30.76 13.50
N GLY A 114 0.35 -30.27 13.76
CA GLY A 114 -0.54 -30.83 14.78
C GLY A 114 -0.73 -30.00 16.05
N LYS A 115 -0.01 -28.89 16.26
CA LYS A 115 -0.32 -27.96 17.36
C LYS A 115 -1.21 -26.81 16.88
N PRO A 116 -2.29 -26.47 17.62
CA PRO A 116 -3.08 -25.28 17.32
C PRO A 116 -2.15 -24.08 17.31
N LYS A 117 -2.15 -23.37 16.18
CA LYS A 117 -1.27 -22.24 15.82
C LYS A 117 -1.47 -21.10 16.81
N ARG A 118 -0.90 -21.21 18.02
CA ARG A 118 -0.82 -20.08 18.95
C ARG A 118 0.11 -19.06 18.28
N PRO A 119 -0.33 -17.79 18.10
CA PRO A 119 0.57 -16.77 17.59
C PRO A 119 1.77 -16.72 18.53
N PRO A 120 3.01 -16.85 18.01
CA PRO A 120 4.19 -16.83 18.87
C PRO A 120 4.17 -15.53 19.68
N PRO A 121 4.47 -15.58 20.99
CA PRO A 121 4.57 -14.38 21.79
C PRO A 121 5.60 -13.45 21.15
N VAL A 122 5.16 -12.28 20.71
CA VAL A 122 5.99 -11.23 20.10
C VAL A 122 6.92 -10.68 21.17
N LYS A 123 7.97 -11.42 21.51
CA LYS A 123 9.00 -10.99 22.44
C LYS A 123 9.87 -9.96 21.73
N GLY A 124 9.46 -8.69 21.84
CA GLY A 124 10.29 -7.50 21.66
C GLY A 124 11.22 -7.54 20.45
N THR A 125 10.73 -7.96 19.28
CA THR A 125 11.52 -8.02 18.06
C THR A 125 12.08 -6.62 17.78
N ARG A 126 13.40 -6.49 17.96
CA ARG A 126 14.11 -5.25 17.67
C ARG A 126 13.87 -4.94 16.20
N SER A 127 13.47 -3.70 15.91
CA SER A 127 13.31 -3.26 14.52
C SER A 127 14.64 -3.48 13.79
N PRO A 128 14.64 -4.07 12.58
CA PRO A 128 15.87 -4.39 11.86
C PRO A 128 16.65 -3.16 11.41
N VAL A 129 15.94 -2.03 11.28
CA VAL A 129 16.54 -0.75 10.90
C VAL A 129 16.76 0.07 12.17
N PRO A 130 18.00 0.54 12.43
CA PRO A 130 18.30 1.40 13.56
C PRO A 130 17.39 2.63 13.63
N CYS A 131 17.07 3.08 14.84
CA CYS A 131 16.11 4.17 15.06
C CYS A 131 16.50 5.46 14.34
N TYR A 132 17.78 5.84 14.42
CA TYR A 132 18.32 7.04 13.76
C TYR A 132 18.11 7.00 12.24
N PHE A 133 18.29 5.83 11.63
CA PHE A 133 18.22 5.69 10.17
C PHE A 133 16.77 5.81 9.67
N ARG A 134 15.82 5.25 10.44
CA ARG A 134 14.38 5.43 10.19
C ARG A 134 13.97 6.89 10.30
N TRP A 135 14.52 7.61 11.28
CA TRP A 135 14.24 9.01 11.49
C TRP A 135 14.81 9.88 10.36
N LEU A 136 16.05 9.64 9.96
CA LEU A 136 16.67 10.31 8.81
C LEU A 136 15.88 10.07 7.52
N GLN A 137 15.53 8.82 7.23
CA GLN A 137 14.69 8.49 6.08
C GLN A 137 13.37 9.26 6.09
N HIS A 138 12.74 9.35 7.26
CA HIS A 138 11.45 10.03 7.41
C HIS A 138 11.57 11.53 7.19
N ILE A 139 12.60 12.18 7.74
CA ILE A 139 12.85 13.61 7.55
C ILE A 139 13.14 13.89 6.08
N SER A 140 14.10 13.17 5.49
CA SER A 140 14.46 13.39 4.09
C SER A 140 13.24 13.19 3.19
N TRP A 141 12.42 12.17 3.44
CA TRP A 141 11.18 11.92 2.70
C TRP A 141 10.20 13.11 2.78
N VAL A 142 9.90 13.59 3.99
CA VAL A 142 8.98 14.71 4.20
C VAL A 142 9.50 15.97 3.52
N LEU A 143 10.79 16.28 3.67
CA LEU A 143 11.42 17.44 3.06
C LEU A 143 11.34 17.38 1.54
N THR A 144 11.73 16.26 0.93
CA THR A 144 11.70 16.09 -0.52
C THR A 144 10.27 16.13 -1.07
N CYS A 145 9.28 15.53 -0.41
CA CYS A 145 7.90 15.60 -0.86
C CYS A 145 7.38 17.05 -0.87
N ILE A 146 7.57 17.80 0.22
CA ILE A 146 7.10 19.19 0.30
C ILE A 146 7.88 20.07 -0.69
N SER A 147 9.20 19.93 -0.75
CA SER A 147 10.03 20.77 -1.63
C SER A 147 9.73 20.49 -3.10
N SER A 148 9.50 19.24 -3.50
CA SER A 148 9.12 18.89 -4.87
C SER A 148 7.74 19.43 -5.27
N MET A 149 6.76 19.44 -4.37
CA MET A 149 5.47 20.09 -4.60
C MET A 149 5.62 21.61 -4.79
N VAL A 150 6.42 22.26 -3.94
CA VAL A 150 6.70 23.70 -4.06
C VAL A 150 7.43 24.02 -5.35
N VAL A 151 8.49 23.27 -5.68
CA VAL A 151 9.23 23.44 -6.93
C VAL A 151 8.27 23.30 -8.09
N LEU A 152 7.48 22.23 -8.16
CA LEU A 152 6.51 22.03 -9.24
C LEU A 152 5.54 23.20 -9.35
N SER A 153 4.93 23.64 -8.25
CA SER A 153 3.94 24.72 -8.28
C SER A 153 4.54 26.08 -8.59
N VAL A 154 5.62 26.49 -7.91
CA VAL A 154 6.28 27.78 -8.17
C VAL A 154 6.80 27.80 -9.59
N PHE A 155 7.51 26.75 -10.02
CA PHE A 155 8.06 26.63 -11.36
C PHE A 155 6.99 26.83 -12.44
N TRP A 156 5.91 26.05 -12.41
CA TRP A 156 4.87 26.13 -13.44
C TRP A 156 4.04 27.40 -13.38
N MET A 157 3.92 28.03 -12.20
CA MET A 157 3.22 29.31 -12.06
C MET A 157 4.05 30.51 -12.52
N THR A 158 5.39 30.46 -12.38
CA THR A 158 6.26 31.61 -12.71
C THR A 158 6.89 31.54 -14.09
N ILE A 159 7.17 30.35 -14.61
CA ILE A 159 7.96 30.19 -15.86
C ILE A 159 7.07 30.04 -17.10
N TYR A 160 5.82 29.61 -16.93
CA TYR A 160 4.91 29.45 -18.07
C TYR A 160 4.60 30.76 -18.80
N GLU A 161 4.80 31.92 -18.16
CA GLU A 161 4.52 33.23 -18.76
C GLU A 161 5.64 33.78 -19.65
N SER A 162 6.77 33.08 -19.77
CA SER A 162 7.98 33.65 -20.38
C SER A 162 8.49 32.83 -21.56
N ASP A 163 8.95 33.50 -22.62
CA ASP A 163 9.60 32.94 -23.82
C ASP A 163 10.93 32.19 -23.51
N VAL A 164 11.13 31.77 -22.26
CA VAL A 164 12.30 31.06 -21.76
C VAL A 164 12.25 29.63 -22.27
N PRO A 165 13.30 29.16 -22.97
CA PRO A 165 13.34 27.80 -23.46
C PRO A 165 13.30 26.80 -22.30
N VAL A 166 12.49 25.75 -22.44
CA VAL A 166 12.41 24.69 -21.44
C VAL A 166 13.76 23.98 -21.36
N THR A 167 14.48 24.17 -20.25
CA THR A 167 15.78 23.54 -20.00
C THR A 167 15.62 22.12 -19.46
N SER A 168 16.68 21.31 -19.56
CA SER A 168 16.72 19.95 -19.02
C SER A 168 16.46 19.89 -17.50
N VAL A 169 16.83 20.95 -16.79
CA VAL A 169 16.63 21.19 -15.35
C VAL A 169 15.15 21.10 -14.99
N TYR A 170 14.32 21.76 -15.79
CA TYR A 170 12.91 21.92 -15.58
C TYR A 170 12.17 20.61 -15.80
N VAL A 171 12.53 19.93 -16.89
CA VAL A 171 12.02 18.59 -17.22
C VAL A 171 12.38 17.62 -16.09
N SER A 172 13.63 17.62 -15.63
CA SER A 172 14.05 16.73 -14.54
C SER A 172 13.36 17.03 -13.22
N SER A 173 13.21 18.31 -12.84
CA SER A 173 12.50 18.70 -11.61
C SER A 173 11.04 18.26 -11.63
N THR A 174 10.39 18.35 -12.79
CA THR A 174 9.02 17.87 -13.00
C THR A 174 8.94 16.35 -12.89
N ILE A 175 9.86 15.63 -13.55
CA ILE A 175 9.96 14.18 -13.43
C ILE A 175 10.18 13.78 -11.97
N LEU A 176 11.08 14.46 -11.25
CA LEU A 176 11.36 14.19 -9.85
C LEU A 176 10.12 14.39 -8.97
N ALA A 177 9.35 15.46 -9.17
CA ALA A 177 8.11 15.67 -8.44
C ALA A 177 7.09 14.56 -8.69
N LEU A 178 6.96 14.09 -9.93
CA LEU A 178 6.11 12.94 -10.27
C LEU A 178 6.62 11.65 -9.61
N LEU A 179 7.93 11.40 -9.63
CA LEU A 179 8.54 10.24 -8.97
C LEU A 179 8.33 10.27 -7.46
N MET A 180 8.43 11.45 -6.82
CA MET A 180 8.16 11.61 -5.39
C MET A 180 6.69 11.40 -5.05
N LEU A 181 5.78 11.83 -5.92
CA LEU A 181 4.34 11.55 -5.77
C LEU A 181 4.07 10.05 -5.86
N LEU A 182 4.63 9.35 -6.87
CA LEU A 182 4.53 7.89 -6.99
C LEU A 182 5.13 7.19 -5.76
N ASP A 183 6.29 7.63 -5.30
CA ASP A 183 6.95 7.06 -4.14
C ASP A 183 6.15 7.26 -2.84
N GLN A 184 5.47 8.41 -2.71
CA GLN A 184 4.52 8.65 -1.63
C GLN A 184 3.38 7.63 -1.62
N PHE A 185 2.91 7.16 -2.77
CA PHE A 185 1.93 6.06 -2.82
C PHE A 185 2.53 4.73 -2.42
N LEU A 186 3.78 4.43 -2.80
CA LEU A 186 4.42 3.14 -2.56
C LEU A 186 4.89 2.93 -1.11
N ILE A 187 5.32 3.98 -0.41
CA ILE A 187 5.95 3.85 0.91
C ILE A 187 4.93 3.54 2.03
N ALA A 188 5.29 2.58 2.90
CA ALA A 188 4.44 2.19 4.04
C ALA A 188 4.53 3.15 5.25
N THR A 189 5.46 4.11 5.23
CA THR A 189 5.74 4.99 6.34
C THR A 189 4.54 5.88 6.66
N GLU A 190 4.25 6.02 7.96
CA GLU A 190 3.18 6.89 8.43
C GLU A 190 3.64 8.34 8.50
N MET A 191 2.80 9.24 7.98
CA MET A 191 2.96 10.66 8.15
C MET A 191 2.15 11.14 9.35
N LYS A 192 2.81 11.87 10.25
CA LYS A 192 2.16 12.55 11.37
C LYS A 192 2.22 14.06 11.14
N PHE A 193 1.14 14.77 11.49
CA PHE A 193 1.08 16.23 11.33
C PHE A 193 2.20 16.96 12.07
N LYS A 194 2.72 16.39 13.17
CA LYS A 194 3.86 16.93 13.91
C LYS A 194 5.15 17.07 13.10
N TYR A 195 5.24 16.55 11.89
CA TYR A 195 6.40 16.71 11.01
C TYR A 195 6.22 17.87 10.02
N ALA A 196 5.07 18.56 10.05
CA ALA A 196 4.78 19.73 9.24
C ALA A 196 5.83 20.84 9.35
N TRP A 197 6.37 21.06 10.56
CA TRP A 197 7.36 22.12 10.80
C TRP A 197 8.70 21.87 10.09
N LEU A 198 9.01 20.63 9.67
CA LEU A 198 10.23 20.32 8.94
C LEU A 198 10.28 21.06 7.59
N GLY A 199 9.14 21.11 6.89
CA GLY A 199 9.03 21.87 5.64
C GLY A 199 9.34 23.35 5.88
N LEU A 200 8.75 23.95 6.92
CA LEU A 200 9.00 25.34 7.28
C LEU A 200 10.48 25.60 7.59
N TYR A 201 11.11 24.74 8.38
CA TYR A 201 12.53 24.84 8.70
C TYR A 201 13.40 24.81 7.43
N PHE A 202 13.15 23.88 6.52
CA PHE A 202 13.88 23.78 5.25
C PHE A 202 13.75 25.05 4.41
N PHE A 203 12.54 25.60 4.27
CA PHE A 203 12.34 26.83 3.51
C PHE A 203 13.00 28.05 4.15
N VAL A 204 12.96 28.16 5.48
CA VAL A 204 13.68 29.23 6.18
C VAL A 204 15.18 29.15 5.91
N VAL A 205 15.78 27.96 6.03
CA VAL A 205 17.20 27.75 5.71
C VAL A 205 17.50 28.10 4.25
N TYR A 206 16.64 27.68 3.32
CA TYR A 206 16.79 28.01 1.90
C TYR A 206 16.73 29.52 1.63
N ILE A 207 15.80 30.25 2.26
CA ILE A 207 15.71 31.71 2.12
C ILE A 207 16.96 32.39 2.67
N PHE A 208 17.45 31.99 3.85
CA PHE A 208 18.71 32.54 4.38
C PHE A 208 19.89 32.28 3.44
N TYR A 209 20.00 31.06 2.91
CA TYR A 209 21.01 30.73 1.91
C TYR A 209 20.88 31.61 0.66
N ASN A 210 19.66 31.81 0.14
CA ASN A 210 19.43 32.65 -1.03
C ASN A 210 19.82 34.12 -0.80
N VAL A 211 19.49 34.66 0.38
CA VAL A 211 19.87 36.04 0.76
C VAL A 211 21.38 36.18 0.87
N ILE A 212 22.06 35.26 1.58
CA ILE A 212 23.53 35.28 1.71
C ILE A 212 24.17 35.18 0.33
N TYR A 213 23.73 34.23 -0.50
CA TYR A 213 24.24 34.04 -1.84
C TYR A 213 24.13 35.32 -2.69
N TYR A 214 22.96 35.97 -2.66
CA TYR A 214 22.69 37.20 -3.40
C TYR A 214 23.68 38.32 -3.05
N TYR A 215 24.03 38.47 -1.77
CA TYR A 215 24.96 39.51 -1.33
C TYR A 215 26.43 39.16 -1.54
N GLU A 216 26.79 37.88 -1.60
CA GLU A 216 28.19 37.45 -1.81
C GLU A 216 28.61 37.46 -3.28
N HIS A 217 27.68 37.33 -4.23
CA HIS A 217 28.00 37.21 -5.66
C HIS A 217 27.95 38.54 -6.42
N ASN A 218 28.65 38.59 -7.56
CA ASN A 218 28.72 39.74 -8.45
C ASN A 218 27.34 40.08 -9.00
N VAL A 219 27.10 41.36 -9.30
CA VAL A 219 25.79 41.88 -9.77
C VAL A 219 25.26 41.12 -10.99
N GLU A 220 26.15 40.67 -11.87
CA GLU A 220 25.81 39.93 -13.09
C GLU A 220 25.22 38.54 -12.80
N ASP A 221 25.56 37.92 -11.65
CA ASP A 221 25.15 36.57 -11.26
C ASP A 221 24.00 36.57 -10.22
N ARG A 222 23.46 37.75 -9.88
CA ARG A 222 22.45 37.91 -8.81
C ARG A 222 21.03 37.48 -9.17
N VAL A 223 20.76 37.16 -10.44
CA VAL A 223 19.38 36.89 -10.88
C VAL A 223 19.01 35.42 -10.62
N THR A 224 18.62 35.11 -9.39
CA THR A 224 18.10 33.76 -9.07
C THR A 224 16.65 33.57 -9.54
N PHE A 225 15.80 34.56 -9.23
CA PHE A 225 14.41 34.66 -9.69
C PHE A 225 14.02 36.14 -9.66
N GLU A 226 13.34 36.65 -10.69
CA GLU A 226 12.85 38.04 -10.72
C GLU A 226 11.94 38.41 -9.52
N VAL A 227 11.36 37.38 -8.90
CA VAL A 227 10.50 37.50 -7.72
C VAL A 227 11.30 37.87 -6.46
N PHE A 228 12.59 37.52 -6.41
CA PHE A 228 13.52 37.76 -5.30
C PHE A 228 14.56 38.83 -5.65
N ASP A 229 14.09 39.94 -6.20
CA ASP A 229 14.92 41.12 -6.41
C ASP A 229 15.14 41.87 -5.08
N TRP A 230 16.23 41.52 -4.41
CA TRP A 230 16.59 42.07 -3.11
C TRP A 230 17.19 43.49 -3.18
N ASP A 231 17.57 43.98 -4.37
CA ASP A 231 18.21 45.29 -4.55
C ASP A 231 17.22 46.34 -5.03
N GLU A 232 16.56 46.14 -6.19
CA GLU A 232 15.64 47.16 -6.71
C GLU A 232 14.30 47.19 -5.96
N ARG A 233 13.82 46.02 -5.50
CA ARG A 233 12.47 45.87 -4.93
C ARG A 233 12.43 44.98 -3.67
N PRO A 234 13.22 45.31 -2.62
CA PRO A 234 13.31 44.49 -1.40
C PRO A 234 11.95 44.29 -0.71
N GLY A 235 11.07 45.30 -0.74
CA GLY A 235 9.71 45.17 -0.20
C GLY A 235 8.87 44.10 -0.90
N ARG A 236 9.01 43.95 -2.22
CA ARG A 236 8.32 42.92 -3.00
C ARG A 236 8.91 41.54 -2.71
N ALA A 237 10.24 41.42 -2.65
CA ALA A 237 10.90 40.16 -2.30
C ALA A 237 10.51 39.68 -0.88
N CYS A 238 10.56 40.57 0.12
CA CYS A 238 10.10 40.30 1.48
C CYS A 238 8.63 39.87 1.53
N LEU A 239 7.75 40.54 0.78
CA LEU A 239 6.34 40.16 0.69
C LEU A 239 6.17 38.74 0.12
N TRP A 240 6.89 38.39 -0.94
CA TRP A 240 6.85 37.05 -1.52
C TRP A 240 7.35 35.97 -0.56
N VAL A 241 8.48 36.21 0.12
CA VAL A 241 8.98 35.32 1.16
C VAL A 241 7.94 35.13 2.26
N PHE A 242 7.33 36.23 2.74
CA PHE A 242 6.27 36.15 3.73
C PHE A 242 5.08 35.30 3.23
N LEU A 243 4.60 35.53 1.99
CA LEU A 243 3.49 34.77 1.43
C LEU A 243 3.82 33.27 1.27
N ILE A 244 5.03 32.95 0.82
CA ILE A 244 5.49 31.56 0.69
C ILE A 244 5.57 30.90 2.06
N LEU A 245 6.16 31.55 3.06
CA LEU A 245 6.31 30.97 4.40
C LEU A 245 4.98 30.89 5.17
N ALA A 246 4.11 31.89 5.05
CA ALA A 246 2.85 31.97 5.79
C ALA A 246 1.72 31.13 5.16
N PHE A 247 1.67 31.05 3.83
CA PHE A 247 0.58 30.39 3.11
C PHE A 247 1.06 29.24 2.23
N GLY A 248 2.15 29.44 1.49
CA GLY A 248 2.70 28.42 0.60
C GLY A 248 3.08 27.13 1.34
N VAL A 249 4.05 27.20 2.25
CA VAL A 249 4.58 26.03 2.96
C VAL A 249 3.50 25.31 3.80
N PRO A 250 2.65 26.01 4.58
CA PRO A 250 1.54 25.37 5.28
C PRO A 250 0.53 24.75 4.31
N GLY A 251 0.22 25.42 3.19
CA GLY A 251 -0.66 24.92 2.14
C GLY A 251 -0.16 23.63 1.51
N PHE A 252 1.11 23.57 1.09
CA PHE A 252 1.73 22.35 0.56
C PHE A 252 1.86 21.25 1.60
N THR A 253 2.09 21.60 2.87
CA THR A 253 2.09 20.63 3.95
C THR A 253 0.71 20.02 4.16
N ALA A 254 -0.34 20.84 4.14
CA ALA A 254 -1.72 20.38 4.21
C ALA A 254 -2.07 19.49 3.00
N LEU A 255 -1.65 19.88 1.79
CA LEU A 255 -1.80 19.07 0.58
C LEU A 255 -1.08 17.73 0.70
N HIS A 256 0.15 17.71 1.19
CA HIS A 256 0.93 16.49 1.41
C HIS A 256 0.22 15.55 2.40
N VAL A 257 -0.30 16.09 3.51
CA VAL A 257 -1.12 15.35 4.49
C VAL A 257 -2.43 14.86 3.86
N PHE A 258 -3.08 15.65 3.02
CA PHE A 258 -4.30 15.26 2.31
C PHE A 258 -4.04 14.07 1.38
N VAL A 259 -3.01 14.13 0.53
CA VAL A 259 -2.61 13.03 -0.36
C VAL A 259 -2.29 11.77 0.46
N TYR A 260 -1.58 11.93 1.58
CA TYR A 260 -1.33 10.83 2.51
C TYR A 260 -2.63 10.21 3.06
N ARG A 261 -3.59 11.03 3.49
CA ARG A 261 -4.87 10.53 4.01
C ARG A 261 -5.70 9.83 2.94
N LEU A 262 -5.69 10.36 1.72
CA LEU A 262 -6.34 9.73 0.56
C LEU A 262 -5.73 8.35 0.31
N ARG A 263 -4.40 8.26 0.29
CA ARG A 263 -3.66 7.00 0.19
C ARG A 263 -4.07 6.00 1.28
N GLU A 264 -4.10 6.39 2.55
CA GLU A 264 -4.52 5.49 3.65
C GLU A 264 -5.95 4.97 3.49
N ARG A 265 -6.88 5.82 3.00
CA ARG A 265 -8.25 5.40 2.72
C ARG A 265 -8.29 4.36 1.59
N MET A 266 -7.58 4.60 0.49
CA MET A 266 -7.51 3.63 -0.62
C MET A 266 -6.97 2.27 -0.15
N TYR A 267 -5.94 2.27 0.69
CA TYR A 267 -5.41 1.04 1.28
C TYR A 267 -6.43 0.30 2.14
N THR A 268 -7.13 1.03 3.00
CA THR A 268 -8.12 0.44 3.91
C THR A 268 -9.28 -0.17 3.11
N SER A 269 -9.78 0.54 2.10
CA SER A 269 -10.81 0.04 1.20
C SER A 269 -10.36 -1.18 0.40
N TYR A 270 -9.13 -1.18 -0.13
CA TYR A 270 -8.59 -2.32 -0.86
C TYR A 270 -8.45 -3.56 0.03
N LYS A 271 -7.92 -3.40 1.25
CA LYS A 271 -7.76 -4.50 2.22
C LYS A 271 -9.11 -5.11 2.61
N HIS A 272 -10.10 -4.27 2.89
CA HIS A 272 -11.45 -4.73 3.20
C HIS A 272 -12.05 -5.52 2.03
N ASN A 273 -11.93 -5.03 0.80
CA ASN A 273 -12.45 -5.75 -0.38
C ASN A 273 -11.74 -7.08 -0.61
N LEU A 274 -10.44 -7.17 -0.32
CA LEU A 274 -9.69 -8.42 -0.41
C LEU A 274 -10.15 -9.44 0.63
N GLU A 275 -10.40 -8.99 1.86
CA GLU A 275 -10.92 -9.85 2.94
C GLU A 275 -12.33 -10.37 2.62
N VAL A 276 -13.21 -9.52 2.06
CA VAL A 276 -14.54 -9.95 1.62
C VAL A 276 -14.46 -11.00 0.50
N ILE A 277 -13.56 -10.83 -0.48
CA ILE A 277 -13.37 -11.82 -1.56
C ILE A 277 -12.84 -13.14 -0.98
N GLU A 278 -11.94 -13.09 0.01
CA GLU A 278 -11.39 -14.27 0.66
C GLU A 278 -12.42 -15.01 1.54
N GLU A 279 -13.36 -14.29 2.14
CA GLU A 279 -14.48 -14.87 2.90
C GLU A 279 -15.59 -15.43 1.98
N GLU A 280 -15.85 -14.80 0.84
CA GLU A 280 -16.84 -15.26 -0.15
C GLU A 280 -16.33 -16.45 -0.97
N GLU A 281 -15.01 -16.62 -1.13
CA GLU A 281 -14.45 -17.79 -1.79
C GLU A 281 -14.70 -19.02 -0.88
N PRO A 282 -15.63 -19.92 -1.24
CA PRO A 282 -15.97 -21.04 -0.37
C PRO A 282 -14.70 -21.82 -0.14
N ALA A 283 -14.34 -22.01 1.14
CA ALA A 283 -13.14 -22.74 1.53
C ALA A 283 -13.01 -23.96 0.62
N PRO A 284 -11.87 -24.14 -0.10
CA PRO A 284 -11.72 -25.21 -1.07
C PRO A 284 -12.14 -26.49 -0.36
N LYS A 285 -13.24 -27.10 -0.84
CA LYS A 285 -13.79 -28.31 -0.24
C LYS A 285 -12.62 -29.22 -0.01
N THR A 286 -12.35 -29.54 1.26
CA THR A 286 -11.13 -30.29 1.56
C THR A 286 -11.13 -31.56 0.72
N GLU A 287 -9.98 -32.04 0.25
CA GLU A 287 -9.90 -33.26 -0.57
C GLU A 287 -10.65 -34.45 0.09
N LYS A 288 -10.79 -34.42 1.42
CA LYS A 288 -11.63 -35.33 2.21
C LYS A 288 -13.13 -35.12 2.00
N GLU A 289 -13.62 -33.89 1.96
CA GLU A 289 -15.01 -33.57 1.61
C GLU A 289 -15.30 -33.87 0.15
N GLU A 290 -14.40 -33.58 -0.79
CA GLU A 290 -14.56 -33.99 -2.19
C GLU A 290 -14.57 -35.52 -2.33
N LYS A 291 -13.65 -36.24 -1.65
CA LYS A 291 -13.66 -37.71 -1.62
C LYS A 291 -14.90 -38.25 -0.92
N LYS A 292 -15.42 -37.57 0.11
CA LYS A 292 -16.64 -37.98 0.80
C LYS A 292 -17.86 -37.79 -0.10
N GLU A 293 -18.02 -36.62 -0.73
CA GLU A 293 -19.08 -36.36 -1.71
C GLU A 293 -18.99 -37.32 -2.90
N ALA A 294 -17.80 -37.58 -3.44
CA ALA A 294 -17.61 -38.54 -4.52
C ALA A 294 -18.02 -39.97 -4.11
N LYS A 295 -17.66 -40.40 -2.90
CA LYS A 295 -18.00 -41.72 -2.37
C LYS A 295 -19.48 -41.85 -2.00
N GLU A 296 -20.12 -40.75 -1.61
CA GLU A 296 -21.56 -40.68 -1.32
C GLU A 296 -22.37 -40.76 -2.63
N LYS A 297 -21.95 -40.02 -3.67
CA LYS A 297 -22.52 -40.14 -5.02
C LYS A 297 -22.37 -41.56 -5.61
N GLU A 298 -21.20 -42.18 -5.47
CA GLU A 298 -20.98 -43.56 -5.93
C GLU A 298 -21.87 -44.57 -5.18
N LYS A 299 -22.15 -44.33 -3.89
CA LYS A 299 -23.08 -45.15 -3.10
C LYS A 299 -24.53 -44.98 -3.56
N GLU A 300 -24.97 -43.76 -3.86
CA GLU A 300 -26.32 -43.51 -4.37
C GLU A 300 -26.53 -44.16 -5.74
N GLU A 301 -25.60 -44.03 -6.69
CA GLU A 301 -25.69 -44.70 -7.99
C GLU A 301 -25.76 -46.22 -7.87
N LYS A 302 -24.94 -46.82 -6.99
CA LYS A 302 -24.99 -48.27 -6.71
C LYS A 302 -26.33 -48.70 -6.08
N LYS A 303 -26.96 -47.84 -5.28
CA LYS A 303 -28.24 -48.12 -4.64
C LYS A 303 -29.38 -48.06 -5.65
N GLU A 304 -29.42 -47.02 -6.50
CA GLU A 304 -30.37 -46.93 -7.61
C GLU A 304 -30.25 -48.11 -8.59
N ALA A 305 -29.02 -48.50 -8.95
CA ALA A 305 -28.81 -49.64 -9.85
C ALA A 305 -29.36 -50.94 -9.28
N LYS A 306 -29.22 -51.16 -7.96
CA LYS A 306 -29.79 -52.32 -7.26
C LYS A 306 -31.31 -52.26 -7.16
N GLU A 307 -31.91 -51.10 -6.97
CA GLU A 307 -33.37 -50.94 -6.97
C GLU A 307 -33.97 -51.22 -8.35
N LYS A 308 -33.39 -50.63 -9.41
CA LYS A 308 -33.79 -50.91 -10.79
C LYS A 308 -33.66 -52.40 -11.15
N GLU A 309 -32.65 -53.09 -10.63
CA GLU A 309 -32.51 -54.55 -10.82
C GLU A 309 -33.59 -55.34 -10.07
N LYS A 310 -33.94 -54.91 -8.84
CA LYS A 310 -35.01 -55.53 -8.03
C LYS A 310 -36.39 -55.32 -8.65
N GLU A 311 -36.69 -54.13 -9.17
CA GLU A 311 -37.94 -53.86 -9.89
C GLU A 311 -38.07 -54.74 -11.14
N LYS A 312 -37.01 -54.83 -11.96
CA LYS A 312 -37.00 -55.74 -13.13
C LYS A 312 -37.22 -57.20 -12.74
N LYS A 313 -36.70 -57.64 -11.58
CA LYS A 313 -36.94 -58.99 -11.04
C LYS A 313 -38.38 -59.17 -10.54
N LYS A 314 -38.98 -58.16 -9.90
CA LYS A 314 -40.38 -58.16 -9.45
C LYS A 314 -41.34 -58.19 -10.63
N GLU A 315 -41.12 -57.36 -11.64
CA GLU A 315 -41.96 -57.29 -12.84
C GLU A 315 -41.92 -58.62 -13.64
N LYS A 316 -40.75 -59.29 -13.67
CA LYS A 316 -40.62 -60.65 -14.21
C LYS A 316 -41.36 -61.71 -13.40
N LYS A 317 -41.57 -61.47 -12.11
CA LYS A 317 -42.26 -62.39 -11.19
C LYS A 317 -43.77 -62.17 -11.24
N GLU A 318 -44.23 -60.92 -11.30
CA GLU A 318 -45.64 -60.56 -11.48
C GLU A 318 -46.21 -60.99 -12.83
N LYS A 319 -45.41 -60.97 -13.92
CA LYS A 319 -45.83 -61.59 -15.20
C LYS A 319 -46.00 -63.11 -15.15
N LYS A 320 -45.69 -63.77 -14.03
CA LYS A 320 -45.75 -65.23 -13.88
C LYS A 320 -46.92 -65.73 -13.01
N ASP A 321 -47.63 -64.83 -12.33
CA ASP A 321 -48.74 -65.21 -11.45
C ASP A 321 -50.08 -64.63 -12.00
N PRO A 322 -51.12 -65.46 -12.21
CA PRO A 322 -52.42 -65.00 -12.68
C PRO A 322 -53.14 -64.15 -11.61
N PRO A 323 -53.99 -63.20 -12.02
CA PRO A 323 -54.56 -62.19 -11.13
C PRO A 323 -55.54 -62.82 -10.12
N PRO A 324 -55.38 -62.56 -8.81
CA PRO A 324 -56.41 -62.85 -7.82
C PRO A 324 -57.52 -61.79 -7.83
N ALA A 325 -58.73 -62.27 -7.57
CA ALA A 325 -59.97 -61.50 -7.58
C ALA A 325 -59.98 -60.34 -6.56
N VAL A 326 -60.51 -59.22 -7.02
CA VAL A 326 -60.71 -57.94 -6.31
C VAL A 326 -61.79 -58.12 -5.24
N VAL A 327 -61.50 -57.73 -4.00
CA VAL A 327 -62.48 -57.56 -2.92
C VAL A 327 -62.35 -56.15 -2.38
N ASP A 328 -63.45 -55.40 -2.45
CA ASP A 328 -63.63 -54.01 -2.03
C ASP A 328 -63.45 -53.80 -0.52
N ALA A 329 -62.85 -52.67 -0.14
CA ALA A 329 -63.06 -52.07 1.18
C ALA A 329 -62.88 -50.53 1.15
N PRO A 330 -63.61 -49.77 2.00
CA PRO A 330 -63.89 -48.34 1.83
C PRO A 330 -62.95 -47.39 2.62
N PRO A 331 -63.08 -46.06 2.45
CA PRO A 331 -62.10 -45.04 2.86
C PRO A 331 -62.38 -44.46 4.27
N LEU A 332 -61.33 -44.05 4.99
CA LEU A 332 -61.44 -43.27 6.22
C LEU A 332 -60.43 -42.12 6.30
N LEU A 333 -60.98 -40.92 6.08
CA LEU A 333 -60.81 -39.62 6.75
C LEU A 333 -59.45 -39.19 7.36
N ALA A 334 -59.03 -37.99 6.94
CA ALA A 334 -58.10 -37.07 7.61
C ALA A 334 -58.68 -36.51 8.94
N PRO A 335 -57.85 -35.85 9.78
CA PRO A 335 -57.98 -34.40 9.84
C PRO A 335 -56.65 -33.62 10.01
N ALA A 336 -56.77 -32.33 9.67
CA ALA A 336 -55.81 -31.25 9.84
C ALA A 336 -55.80 -30.66 11.27
N ALA A 337 -54.66 -30.07 11.68
CA ALA A 337 -54.53 -28.95 12.63
C ALA A 337 -53.07 -28.45 12.51
N LEU A 338 -52.73 -27.24 12.04
CA LEU A 338 -53.00 -25.87 12.50
C LEU A 338 -52.32 -25.55 13.85
N GLY A 339 -51.29 -24.69 13.81
CA GLY A 339 -50.61 -24.15 14.99
C GLY A 339 -49.53 -23.12 14.58
N ALA A 340 -49.80 -21.86 14.89
CA ALA A 340 -49.06 -20.67 14.48
C ALA A 340 -48.25 -20.06 15.64
N GLY A 341 -47.31 -19.17 15.30
CA GLY A 341 -46.73 -18.12 16.16
C GLY A 341 -45.39 -18.48 16.83
N ALA A 342 -44.46 -17.56 17.10
CA ALA A 342 -44.44 -16.12 16.86
C ALA A 342 -43.01 -15.55 16.90
N ALA A 343 -42.90 -14.34 16.36
CA ALA A 343 -41.80 -13.37 16.42
C ALA A 343 -41.07 -13.24 17.77
N GLY A 344 -39.76 -12.93 17.69
CA GLY A 344 -38.96 -12.33 18.77
C GLY A 344 -37.85 -11.45 18.19
N ALA A 345 -37.85 -10.18 18.60
CA ALA A 345 -37.06 -9.07 18.05
C ALA A 345 -35.71 -8.85 18.75
N ALA A 346 -34.81 -8.20 17.99
CA ALA A 346 -33.84 -7.14 18.34
C ALA A 346 -33.14 -7.12 19.71
N ALA A 347 -31.80 -7.03 19.67
CA ALA A 347 -31.03 -6.18 20.58
C ALA A 347 -29.75 -5.65 19.92
N LEU A 348 -29.70 -4.33 19.77
CA LEU A 348 -28.51 -3.48 19.68
C LEU A 348 -27.75 -3.53 21.02
N ALA A 349 -26.42 -3.44 21.00
CA ALA A 349 -25.65 -2.47 21.79
C ALA A 349 -24.12 -2.57 21.59
N ASP A 350 -23.56 -1.40 21.31
CA ASP A 350 -22.26 -0.81 21.67
C ASP A 350 -21.12 -1.65 22.27
N GLY A 351 -19.90 -1.38 21.75
CA GLY A 351 -18.64 -1.86 22.30
C GLY A 351 -17.44 -0.96 21.98
N ALA A 352 -17.37 0.18 22.68
CA ALA A 352 -16.20 0.95 23.13
C ALA A 352 -14.88 0.93 22.32
N ALA A 353 -14.49 2.12 21.86
CA ALA A 353 -13.14 2.45 21.44
C ALA A 353 -12.18 2.52 22.65
N THR A 354 -11.06 1.79 22.58
CA THR A 354 -9.92 1.91 23.51
C THR A 354 -8.92 2.96 23.03
N PRO A 355 -8.34 3.80 23.91
CA PRO A 355 -7.27 4.72 23.55
C PRO A 355 -5.92 3.97 23.44
N ASP A 356 -5.26 4.17 22.31
CA ASP A 356 -3.94 3.66 21.98
C ASP A 356 -2.86 4.38 22.82
N GLN A 357 -2.19 3.66 23.70
CA GLN A 357 -1.08 4.16 24.50
C GLN A 357 0.20 4.21 23.63
N GLY A 358 0.54 5.40 23.15
CA GLY A 358 1.79 5.68 22.48
C GLY A 358 2.98 5.57 23.44
N GLY A 359 3.73 4.47 23.36
CA GLY A 359 5.02 4.30 24.02
C GLY A 359 6.05 5.30 23.50
N ALA A 360 6.48 6.22 24.36
CA ALA A 360 7.56 7.15 24.11
C ALA A 360 8.91 6.42 24.19
N CYS A 361 9.63 6.31 23.07
CA CYS A 361 11.05 5.99 23.09
C CYS A 361 11.80 7.24 23.59
N GLY A 362 12.11 7.27 24.89
CA GLY A 362 13.00 8.26 25.47
C GLY A 362 14.41 8.13 24.89
N PHE A 363 14.91 9.22 24.31
CA PHE A 363 16.33 9.40 24.07
C PHE A 363 16.97 9.76 25.41
N GLY A 364 17.61 8.78 26.05
CA GLY A 364 18.52 9.02 27.16
C GLY A 364 19.83 9.57 26.61
N GLY A 365 20.14 10.82 26.95
CA GLY A 365 21.46 11.41 26.75
C GLY A 365 22.47 10.79 27.70
N GLY A 366 23.64 10.46 27.16
CA GLY A 366 24.87 10.24 27.90
C GLY A 366 25.88 11.30 27.49
#